data_AF-A0AAV5FCK9-F1
#
_entry.id   AF-A0AAV5FCK9-F1
#
_cell.length_a   1.000
_cell.length_b   1.000
_cell.length_c   1.000
_cell.angle_alpha   90.00
_cell.angle_beta   90.00
_cell.angle_gamma   90.00
#
_symmetry.space_group_name_H-M   'P 1'
#
loop_
_entity.id
_entity.type
_entity.pdbx_description
1 polymer ?
#
loop_
_entity_poly.entity_id
_entity_poly.type
_entity_poly.pdbx_seq_one_letter_code
_entity_poly.pdbx_strand_id
1 'polypeptide(L)'
;MMTKVLALGALALAYAMAIADAQQCGQQGNGMLCRDNLCCSQHGWCGLGSAYCGTGCQSGPCCVNARCGRQAGNAVCPNNLCCSNAGYCGLGSLYCGTGCQSGPCRVDMRCGRQNGGRLCGNNLCCSQSGICGLGPEYCGAGCQSGACCNGTGVAMALPELFNQSTMAVGASDDEIIKLPA
;
A
#
# COMPACT_ATOMS: atom_id res chain seq x y z
N MET A 1 -35.82 -40.84 -10.85
CA MET A 1 -35.97 -39.63 -10.00
C MET A 1 -34.73 -39.38 -9.13
N MET A 2 -34.07 -40.42 -8.60
CA MET A 2 -32.85 -40.32 -7.77
C MET A 2 -31.63 -39.62 -8.43
N THR A 3 -31.38 -39.84 -9.72
CA THR A 3 -30.23 -39.27 -10.45
C THR A 3 -30.34 -37.77 -10.69
N LYS A 4 -31.56 -37.23 -10.79
CA LYS A 4 -31.78 -35.77 -10.89
C LYS A 4 -31.52 -35.06 -9.55
N VAL A 5 -31.79 -35.72 -8.43
CA VAL A 5 -31.51 -35.20 -7.08
C VAL A 5 -30.00 -35.15 -6.81
N LEU A 6 -29.27 -36.19 -7.25
CA LEU A 6 -27.79 -36.23 -7.17
C LEU A 6 -27.13 -35.13 -8.02
N ALA A 7 -27.64 -34.89 -9.23
CA ALA A 7 -27.12 -33.84 -10.12
C ALA A 7 -27.38 -32.42 -9.56
N LEU A 8 -28.56 -32.17 -9.00
CA LEU A 8 -28.89 -30.88 -8.38
C LEU A 8 -28.13 -30.65 -7.06
N GLY A 9 -27.88 -31.71 -6.28
CA GLY A 9 -27.05 -31.64 -5.06
C GLY A 9 -25.59 -31.32 -5.36
N ALA A 10 -25.02 -31.89 -6.42
CA ALA A 10 -23.64 -31.62 -6.85
C ALA A 10 -23.47 -30.18 -7.37
N LEU A 11 -24.46 -29.63 -8.08
CA LEU A 11 -24.45 -28.23 -8.53
C LEU A 11 -24.57 -27.24 -7.35
N ALA A 12 -25.34 -27.55 -6.31
CA ALA A 12 -25.44 -26.72 -5.11
C ALA A 12 -24.12 -26.69 -4.30
N LEU A 13 -23.43 -27.83 -4.19
CA LEU A 13 -22.09 -27.92 -3.57
C LEU A 13 -21.02 -27.18 -4.38
N ALA A 14 -21.10 -27.19 -5.70
CA ALA A 14 -20.20 -26.42 -6.56
C ALA A 14 -20.43 -24.90 -6.44
N TYR A 15 -21.68 -24.45 -6.27
CA TYR A 15 -22.01 -23.04 -6.05
C TYR A 15 -21.53 -22.52 -4.68
N ALA A 16 -21.50 -23.37 -3.65
CA ALA A 16 -21.05 -23.00 -2.31
C ALA A 16 -19.52 -22.77 -2.19
N MET A 17 -18.72 -23.29 -3.13
CA MET A 17 -17.25 -23.16 -3.12
C MET A 17 -16.74 -21.83 -3.70
N ALA A 18 -17.63 -20.96 -4.16
CA ALA A 18 -17.27 -19.71 -4.85
C ALA A 18 -17.05 -18.49 -3.93
N ILE A 19 -17.00 -18.65 -2.60
CA ILE A 19 -17.05 -17.49 -1.66
C ILE A 19 -15.87 -17.40 -0.67
N ALA A 20 -14.77 -18.11 -0.90
CA ALA A 20 -13.56 -17.95 -0.07
C ALA A 20 -12.32 -17.80 -0.96
N ASP A 21 -12.22 -16.65 -1.62
CA ASP A 21 -11.01 -16.24 -2.33
C ASP A 21 -9.96 -15.79 -1.29
N ALA A 22 -9.30 -16.76 -0.66
CA ALA A 22 -8.23 -16.47 0.27
C ALA A 22 -7.06 -15.88 -0.54
N GLN A 23 -6.83 -14.58 -0.41
CA GLN A 23 -5.75 -13.90 -1.12
C GLN A 23 -4.40 -14.50 -0.68
N GLN A 24 -3.60 -14.96 -1.64
CA GLN A 24 -2.22 -15.39 -1.36
C GLN A 24 -1.33 -14.19 -1.06
N CYS A 25 -0.41 -14.35 -0.12
CA CYS A 25 0.46 -13.27 0.37
C CYS A 25 1.83 -13.79 0.79
N GLY A 26 2.73 -12.88 1.18
CA GLY A 26 4.03 -13.24 1.74
C GLY A 26 4.92 -13.93 0.71
N GLN A 27 5.85 -14.77 1.15
CA GLN A 27 6.80 -15.46 0.27
C GLN A 27 6.08 -16.35 -0.77
N GLN A 28 4.98 -16.99 -0.38
CA GLN A 28 4.16 -17.83 -1.26
C GLN A 28 3.40 -17.00 -2.29
N GLY A 29 3.06 -15.76 -1.96
CA GLY A 29 2.40 -14.79 -2.84
C GLY A 29 3.37 -13.78 -3.47
N ASN A 30 4.63 -14.13 -3.74
CA ASN A 30 5.61 -13.21 -4.36
C ASN A 30 5.79 -11.86 -3.62
N GLY A 31 5.72 -11.87 -2.30
CA GLY A 31 5.83 -10.68 -1.45
C GLY A 31 4.55 -9.83 -1.37
N MET A 32 3.42 -10.30 -1.93
CA MET A 32 2.15 -9.57 -1.85
C MET A 32 1.72 -9.36 -0.41
N LEU A 33 1.26 -8.13 -0.13
CA LEU A 33 0.66 -7.78 1.15
C LEU A 33 -0.84 -8.05 1.10
N CYS A 34 -1.39 -8.40 2.26
CA CYS A 34 -2.83 -8.53 2.40
C CYS A 34 -3.51 -7.15 2.34
N ARG A 35 -4.69 -7.12 1.74
CA ARG A 35 -5.61 -5.97 1.77
C ARG A 35 -6.23 -5.81 3.16
N ASP A 36 -6.86 -4.67 3.39
CA ASP A 36 -7.64 -4.36 4.61
C ASP A 36 -6.89 -4.58 5.93
N ASN A 37 -5.55 -4.46 5.89
CA ASN A 37 -4.66 -4.72 7.02
C ASN A 37 -4.86 -6.12 7.65
N LEU A 38 -5.19 -7.13 6.85
CA LEU A 38 -5.18 -8.52 7.30
C LEU A 38 -3.74 -9.00 7.53
N CYS A 39 -3.58 -9.99 8.40
CA CYS A 39 -2.30 -10.64 8.63
C CYS A 39 -2.02 -11.64 7.52
N CYS A 40 -0.78 -11.67 7.05
CA CYS A 40 -0.29 -12.75 6.19
C CYS A 40 0.26 -13.87 7.06
N SER A 41 -0.41 -15.03 7.08
CA SER A 41 0.03 -16.18 7.87
C SER A 41 1.40 -16.71 7.40
N GLN A 42 2.04 -17.56 8.19
CA GLN A 42 3.27 -18.27 7.80
C GLN A 42 3.12 -19.11 6.52
N HIS A 43 1.87 -19.44 6.15
CA HIS A 43 1.53 -20.23 4.97
C HIS A 43 1.14 -19.38 3.76
N GLY A 44 1.19 -18.05 3.88
CA GLY A 44 0.93 -17.14 2.77
C GLY A 44 -0.55 -16.95 2.46
N TRP A 45 -1.39 -16.93 3.49
CA TRP A 45 -2.82 -16.64 3.36
C TRP A 45 -3.21 -15.44 4.23
N CYS A 46 -4.11 -14.60 3.70
CA CYS A 46 -4.63 -13.44 4.40
C CYS A 46 -5.77 -13.78 5.35
N GLY A 47 -5.74 -13.24 6.58
CA GLY A 47 -6.82 -13.39 7.55
C GLY A 47 -6.55 -12.72 8.90
N LEU A 48 -7.41 -13.00 9.89
CA LEU A 48 -7.32 -12.49 11.26
C LEU A 48 -7.25 -13.65 12.27
N GLY A 49 -6.84 -13.33 13.50
CA GLY A 49 -6.73 -14.29 14.59
C GLY A 49 -5.36 -14.96 14.64
N SER A 50 -5.14 -15.78 15.66
CA SER A 50 -3.84 -16.37 15.97
C SER A 50 -3.24 -17.22 14.85
N ALA A 51 -4.09 -17.88 14.04
CA ALA A 51 -3.65 -18.67 12.89
C ALA A 51 -2.99 -17.83 11.78
N TYR A 52 -3.31 -16.53 11.70
CA TYR A 52 -2.80 -15.62 10.69
C TYR A 52 -1.81 -14.61 11.26
N CYS A 53 -2.13 -14.04 12.41
CA CYS A 53 -1.35 -12.98 13.06
C CYS A 53 -0.33 -13.50 14.09
N GLY A 54 -0.39 -14.79 14.44
CA GLY A 54 0.47 -15.38 15.47
C GLY A 54 1.90 -15.64 14.98
N THR A 55 2.50 -16.71 15.50
CA THR A 55 3.86 -17.12 15.14
C THR A 55 4.00 -17.32 13.64
N GLY A 56 5.08 -16.79 13.07
CA GLY A 56 5.38 -16.91 11.64
C GLY A 56 4.55 -15.99 10.73
N CYS A 57 3.73 -15.10 11.29
CA CYS A 57 3.08 -14.04 10.51
C CYS A 57 4.13 -13.22 9.74
N GLN A 58 3.90 -13.06 8.42
CA GLN A 58 4.86 -12.49 7.48
C GLN A 58 4.68 -10.98 7.27
N SER A 59 3.44 -10.49 7.35
CA SER A 59 3.08 -9.08 7.14
C SER A 59 1.69 -8.75 7.72
N GLY A 60 1.30 -7.47 7.72
CA GLY A 60 0.11 -7.00 8.42
C GLY A 60 0.33 -6.81 9.93
N PRO A 61 -0.74 -6.74 10.73
CA PRO A 61 -0.67 -6.51 12.18
C PRO A 61 -0.34 -7.80 12.95
N CYS A 62 0.84 -8.37 12.69
CA CYS A 62 1.34 -9.54 13.39
C CYS A 62 1.43 -9.28 14.91
N CYS A 63 1.02 -10.25 15.73
CA CYS A 63 1.09 -10.18 17.19
C CYS A 63 2.53 -10.15 17.69
N VAL A 64 3.45 -10.74 16.93
CA VAL A 64 4.89 -10.57 17.11
C VAL A 64 5.34 -9.41 16.22
N ASN A 65 5.80 -8.31 16.84
CA ASN A 65 6.23 -7.13 16.10
C ASN A 65 7.41 -7.48 15.19
N ALA A 66 7.25 -7.26 13.88
CA ALA A 66 8.33 -7.42 12.92
C ALA A 66 9.52 -6.51 13.28
N ARG A 67 10.74 -7.08 13.22
CA ARG A 67 11.99 -6.37 13.46
C ARG A 67 12.38 -5.57 12.21
N CYS A 68 12.92 -4.37 12.40
CA CYS A 68 13.24 -3.45 11.31
C CYS A 68 14.48 -2.58 11.63
N GLY A 69 14.90 -1.80 10.65
CA GLY A 69 15.94 -0.79 10.79
C GLY A 69 17.32 -1.39 11.01
N ARG A 70 18.22 -0.61 11.61
CA ARG A 70 19.63 -1.01 11.81
C ARG A 70 19.80 -2.29 12.64
N GLN A 71 18.81 -2.62 13.46
CA GLN A 71 18.77 -3.83 14.29
C GLN A 71 18.38 -5.10 13.52
N ALA A 72 18.00 -4.96 12.25
CA ALA A 72 17.52 -6.03 11.38
C ALA A 72 18.03 -5.86 9.94
N GLY A 73 19.30 -5.47 9.77
CA GLY A 73 19.91 -5.35 8.44
C GLY A 73 19.25 -4.31 7.55
N ASN A 74 18.75 -3.21 8.12
CA ASN A 74 17.98 -2.16 7.44
C ASN A 74 16.65 -2.63 6.82
N ALA A 75 16.07 -3.72 7.32
CA ALA A 75 14.74 -4.16 6.92
C ALA A 75 13.71 -3.04 7.10
N VAL A 76 12.84 -2.87 6.09
CA VAL A 76 11.76 -1.88 6.08
C VAL A 76 10.46 -2.55 6.51
N CYS A 77 9.64 -1.82 7.25
CA CYS A 77 8.36 -2.34 7.70
C CYS A 77 7.36 -2.47 6.55
N PRO A 78 6.58 -3.57 6.48
CA PRO A 78 5.51 -3.71 5.51
C PRO A 78 4.34 -2.76 5.85
N ASN A 79 3.37 -2.66 4.95
CA ASN A 79 2.10 -1.92 5.16
C ASN A 79 2.27 -0.45 5.60
N ASN A 80 3.37 0.20 5.19
CA ASN A 80 3.69 1.58 5.57
C ASN A 80 3.76 1.85 7.08
N LEU A 81 4.09 0.83 7.87
CA LEU A 81 4.35 1.00 9.29
C LEU A 81 5.65 1.77 9.53
N CYS A 82 5.74 2.45 10.66
CA CYS A 82 6.96 3.12 11.10
C CYS A 82 7.91 2.12 11.75
N CYS A 83 9.20 2.25 11.46
CA CYS A 83 10.23 1.55 12.20
C CYS A 83 10.67 2.38 13.40
N SER A 84 10.36 1.94 14.61
CA SER A 84 10.71 2.65 15.84
C SER A 84 12.24 2.73 16.04
N ASN A 85 12.69 3.62 16.93
CA ASN A 85 14.11 3.69 17.30
C ASN A 85 14.65 2.35 17.85
N ALA A 86 13.78 1.54 18.46
CA ALA A 86 14.11 0.22 18.99
C ALA A 86 14.16 -0.88 17.93
N GLY A 87 13.77 -0.60 16.68
CA GLY A 87 13.80 -1.56 15.57
C GLY A 87 12.57 -2.47 15.53
N TYR A 88 11.40 -1.93 15.84
CA TYR A 88 10.12 -2.63 15.73
C TYR A 88 9.14 -1.86 14.83
N CYS A 89 8.36 -2.60 14.04
CA CYS A 89 7.33 -2.04 13.18
C CYS A 89 6.04 -1.75 13.94
N GLY A 90 5.43 -0.59 13.70
CA GLY A 90 4.12 -0.25 14.27
C GLY A 90 3.64 1.16 13.90
N LEU A 91 2.56 1.60 14.56
CA LEU A 91 1.94 2.92 14.41
C LEU A 91 1.90 3.68 15.73
N GLY A 92 1.63 4.98 15.66
CA GLY A 92 1.54 5.85 16.84
C GLY A 92 2.89 6.47 17.21
N SER A 93 2.90 7.33 18.23
CA SER A 93 4.07 8.14 18.61
C SER A 93 5.27 7.31 19.06
N LEU A 94 5.06 6.14 19.65
CA LEU A 94 6.15 5.22 20.07
C LEU A 94 6.96 4.68 18.88
N TYR A 95 6.32 4.56 17.70
CA TYR A 95 6.94 4.01 16.50
C TYR A 95 7.33 5.10 15.51
N CYS A 96 6.44 6.07 15.31
CA CYS A 96 6.58 7.15 14.33
C CYS A 96 7.14 8.45 14.93
N GLY A 97 7.44 8.49 16.22
CA GLY A 97 7.95 9.68 16.91
C GLY A 97 9.45 9.87 16.74
N THR A 98 10.07 10.44 17.77
CA THR A 98 11.51 10.71 17.81
C THR A 98 12.33 9.43 17.63
N GLY A 99 13.30 9.46 16.73
CA GLY A 99 14.18 8.32 16.44
C GLY A 99 13.55 7.23 15.57
N CYS A 100 12.37 7.49 14.98
CA CYS A 100 11.83 6.66 13.91
C CYS A 100 12.85 6.55 12.75
N GLN A 101 13.11 5.33 12.29
CA GLN A 101 14.20 5.01 11.36
C GLN A 101 13.73 5.01 9.90
N SER A 102 12.49 4.60 9.65
CA SER A 102 11.89 4.50 8.32
C SER A 102 10.36 4.47 8.41
N GLY A 103 9.69 4.59 7.27
CA GLY A 103 8.23 4.76 7.20
C GLY A 103 7.79 6.22 7.40
N PRO A 104 6.49 6.45 7.66
CA PRO A 104 5.92 7.79 7.83
C PRO A 104 6.26 8.39 9.20
N CYS A 105 7.54 8.61 9.46
CA CYS A 105 8.04 9.23 10.68
C CYS A 105 7.54 10.69 10.81
N ARG A 106 7.00 11.07 11.98
CA ARG A 106 6.40 12.39 12.23
C ARG A 106 7.42 13.53 12.19
N VAL A 107 8.64 13.28 12.66
CA VAL A 107 9.68 14.33 12.81
C VAL A 107 10.59 14.44 11.59
N ASP A 108 10.48 13.50 10.65
CA ASP A 108 11.52 13.26 9.65
C ASP A 108 11.05 13.41 8.21
N MET A 109 10.01 14.21 8.02
CA MET A 109 9.42 14.47 6.71
C MET A 109 10.29 15.39 5.85
N ARG A 110 11.49 15.82 6.27
CA ARG A 110 12.36 16.69 5.45
C ARG A 110 13.27 15.87 4.53
N CYS A 111 13.35 16.24 3.26
CA CYS A 111 14.08 15.50 2.24
C CYS A 111 14.68 16.42 1.16
N GLY A 112 15.37 15.80 0.20
CA GLY A 112 15.80 16.45 -1.03
C GLY A 112 17.03 17.32 -0.86
N ARG A 113 17.31 18.12 -1.89
CA ARG A 113 18.49 19.00 -1.97
C ARG A 113 18.58 20.01 -0.81
N GLN A 114 17.45 20.38 -0.23
CA GLN A 114 17.37 21.27 0.93
C GLN A 114 17.89 20.63 2.21
N ASN A 115 17.97 19.29 2.25
CA ASN A 115 18.32 18.52 3.44
C ASN A 115 19.43 17.50 3.12
N GLY A 116 20.46 17.95 2.38
CA GLY A 116 21.64 17.14 2.09
C GLY A 116 21.37 15.93 1.18
N GLY A 117 20.34 15.99 0.33
CA GLY A 117 19.98 14.90 -0.56
C GLY A 117 19.26 13.74 0.12
N ARG A 118 18.76 13.93 1.35
CA ARG A 118 18.06 12.90 2.10
C ARG A 118 16.84 12.36 1.36
N LEU A 119 16.73 11.03 1.29
CA LEU A 119 15.58 10.33 0.72
C LEU A 119 14.48 10.12 1.75
N CYS A 120 13.25 10.01 1.27
CA CYS A 120 12.11 9.63 2.09
C CYS A 120 12.06 8.12 2.32
N GLY A 121 11.59 7.70 3.50
CA GLY A 121 11.28 6.29 3.77
C GLY A 121 10.14 5.78 2.89
N ASN A 122 10.08 4.44 2.69
CA ASN A 122 9.02 3.74 1.96
C ASN A 122 8.73 4.29 0.55
N ASN A 123 9.75 4.81 -0.14
CA ASN A 123 9.62 5.43 -1.46
C ASN A 123 8.57 6.55 -1.55
N LEU A 124 8.24 7.20 -0.42
CA LEU A 124 7.43 8.41 -0.43
C LEU A 124 8.09 9.47 -1.31
N CYS A 125 7.27 10.31 -1.92
CA CYS A 125 7.75 11.35 -2.82
C CYS A 125 8.35 12.48 -2.01
N CYS A 126 9.52 12.95 -2.43
CA CYS A 126 10.09 14.18 -1.93
C CYS A 126 9.60 15.34 -2.79
N SER A 127 8.73 16.17 -2.24
CA SER A 127 8.17 17.34 -2.95
C SER A 127 9.25 18.33 -3.36
N GLN A 128 8.91 19.27 -4.24
CA GLN A 128 9.79 20.40 -4.56
C GLN A 128 10.20 21.23 -3.34
N SER A 129 9.36 21.27 -2.30
CA SER A 129 9.61 21.98 -1.04
C SER A 129 10.49 21.19 -0.06
N GLY A 130 10.90 19.97 -0.42
CA GLY A 130 11.74 19.13 0.42
C GLY A 130 10.97 18.50 1.57
N ILE A 131 9.71 18.14 1.34
CA ILE A 131 8.87 17.40 2.30
C ILE A 131 8.45 16.04 1.71
N CYS A 132 8.50 14.99 2.51
CA CYS A 132 8.08 13.65 2.18
C CYS A 132 6.56 13.50 2.27
N GLY A 133 5.93 12.89 1.25
CA GLY A 133 4.52 12.57 1.29
C GLY A 133 4.04 11.80 0.07
N LEU A 134 2.72 11.69 -0.06
CA LEU A 134 2.02 11.09 -1.21
C LEU A 134 1.00 12.08 -1.76
N GLY A 135 0.62 11.87 -3.02
CA GLY A 135 -0.35 12.70 -3.73
C GLY A 135 0.32 13.75 -4.62
N PRO A 136 -0.47 14.48 -5.42
CA PRO A 136 0.03 15.35 -6.48
C PRO A 136 0.99 16.44 -5.99
N GLU A 137 0.79 16.97 -4.79
CA GLU A 137 1.65 18.02 -4.19
C GLU A 137 3.08 17.53 -3.89
N TYR A 138 3.22 16.23 -3.63
CA TYR A 138 4.50 15.62 -3.28
C TYR A 138 5.12 14.91 -4.47
N CYS A 139 4.30 14.17 -5.22
CA CYS A 139 4.72 13.30 -6.31
C CYS A 139 4.63 13.97 -7.68
N GLY A 140 3.96 15.11 -7.82
CA GLY A 140 3.75 15.78 -9.10
C GLY A 140 4.99 16.52 -9.62
N ALA A 141 4.73 17.60 -10.35
CA ALA A 141 5.79 18.44 -10.92
C ALA A 141 6.77 18.91 -9.83
N GLY A 142 8.07 18.80 -10.10
CA GLY A 142 9.11 19.20 -9.15
C GLY A 142 9.40 18.21 -8.02
N CYS A 143 8.79 17.02 -8.04
CA CYS A 143 9.20 15.91 -7.17
C CYS A 143 10.69 15.57 -7.39
N GLN A 144 11.45 15.54 -6.29
CA GLN A 144 12.91 15.43 -6.28
C GLN A 144 13.39 13.97 -6.27
N SER A 145 12.65 13.07 -5.62
CA SER A 145 12.98 11.65 -5.45
C SER A 145 11.77 10.85 -4.98
N GLY A 146 11.85 9.52 -5.01
CA GLY A 146 10.77 8.63 -4.58
C GLY A 146 9.82 8.29 -5.74
N ALA A 147 8.56 8.00 -5.43
CA ALA A 147 7.54 7.61 -6.41
C ALA A 147 6.98 8.80 -7.22
N CYS A 148 7.85 9.64 -7.79
CA CYS A 148 7.45 10.80 -8.57
C CYS A 148 6.61 10.40 -9.80
N CYS A 149 5.51 11.11 -10.05
CA CYS A 149 4.56 10.90 -11.14
C CYS A 149 4.89 11.74 -12.38
N ASN A 150 6.10 12.31 -12.49
CA ASN A 150 6.45 13.30 -13.50
C ASN A 150 6.17 12.74 -14.92
N GLY A 151 5.33 13.46 -15.68
CA GLY A 151 4.49 12.90 -16.74
C GLY A 151 5.19 12.39 -18.01
N THR A 152 5.79 11.20 -17.96
CA THR A 152 5.93 10.26 -19.10
C THR A 152 6.23 8.87 -18.52
N GLY A 153 5.25 7.97 -18.51
CA GLY A 153 5.50 6.54 -18.26
C GLY A 153 4.67 5.89 -17.15
N VAL A 154 3.35 5.86 -17.31
CA VAL A 154 2.55 4.61 -17.35
C VAL A 154 1.17 4.93 -17.95
N ALA A 155 1.17 5.36 -19.22
CA ALA A 155 0.09 4.92 -20.08
C ALA A 155 0.43 3.46 -20.41
N MET A 156 -0.34 2.52 -19.88
CA MET A 156 -0.33 1.17 -20.41
C MET A 156 -0.53 1.29 -21.92
N ALA A 157 0.36 0.68 -22.69
CA ALA A 157 0.22 0.58 -24.12
C ALA A 157 -1.13 -0.08 -24.46
N LEU A 158 -2.13 0.75 -24.75
CA LEU A 158 -3.13 0.41 -25.75
C LEU A 158 -2.60 0.98 -27.05
N PRO A 159 -2.32 0.15 -28.07
CA PRO A 159 -1.79 0.64 -29.33
C PRO A 159 -2.83 1.54 -30.00
N GLU A 160 -2.41 2.79 -30.18
CA GLU A 160 -2.75 3.73 -31.25
C GLU A 160 -4.15 3.64 -31.88
N LEU A 161 -5.08 4.45 -31.38
CA LEU A 161 -6.00 5.22 -32.20
C LEU A 161 -6.53 6.35 -31.32
N PHE A 162 -6.00 7.57 -31.43
CA PHE A 162 -6.80 8.79 -31.55
C PHE A 162 -5.85 9.99 -31.67
N ASN A 163 -5.74 10.41 -32.93
CA ASN A 163 -5.06 11.59 -33.39
C ASN A 163 -5.63 12.87 -32.74
N GLN A 164 -4.70 13.71 -32.30
CA GLN A 164 -4.74 15.16 -32.05
C GLN A 164 -6.11 15.86 -32.12
N SER A 165 -6.43 16.64 -31.09
CA SER A 165 -6.57 18.11 -31.19
C SER A 165 -7.26 18.68 -29.96
N THR A 166 -6.59 19.60 -29.25
CA THR A 166 -7.16 20.61 -28.33
C THR A 166 -7.84 20.02 -27.06
N MET A 167 -7.78 20.58 -25.85
CA MET A 167 -7.84 21.96 -25.40
C MET A 167 -7.22 22.04 -24.00
N ALA A 168 -6.63 23.19 -23.67
CA ALA A 168 -6.35 23.56 -22.29
C ALA A 168 -7.65 23.64 -21.48
N VAL A 169 -7.63 23.10 -20.26
CA VAL A 169 -8.62 23.38 -19.21
C VAL A 169 -7.84 23.30 -17.90
N GLY A 170 -7.60 24.38 -17.17
CA GLY A 170 -8.54 25.44 -16.84
C GLY A 170 -9.27 25.00 -15.58
N ALA A 171 -8.76 25.43 -14.42
CA ALA A 171 -9.38 25.21 -13.12
C ALA A 171 -10.76 25.89 -13.09
N SER A 172 -11.78 25.21 -12.59
CA SER A 172 -12.95 25.90 -12.05
C SER A 172 -13.72 25.02 -11.07
N ASP A 173 -14.11 25.69 -10.00
CA ASP A 173 -14.75 25.28 -8.77
C ASP A 173 -16.16 24.67 -8.91
N ASP A 174 -16.58 24.07 -7.80
CA ASP A 174 -17.89 23.52 -7.47
C ASP A 174 -19.07 24.43 -7.88
N GLU A 175 -20.04 23.88 -8.62
CA GLU A 175 -21.41 24.41 -8.62
C GLU A 175 -22.45 23.30 -8.37
N ILE A 176 -23.25 23.58 -7.34
CA ILE A 176 -24.30 22.81 -6.70
C ILE A 176 -25.47 22.59 -7.67
N ILE A 177 -25.87 21.33 -7.86
CA ILE A 177 -27.05 20.96 -8.64
C ILE A 177 -28.33 21.42 -7.93
N LYS A 178 -29.05 22.38 -8.53
CA LYS A 178 -30.48 22.64 -8.26
C LYS A 178 -31.34 21.78 -9.18
N LEU A 179 -32.23 20.98 -8.60
CA LEU A 179 -33.33 20.29 -9.28
C LEU A 179 -34.51 21.27 -9.48
N PRO A 180 -35.13 21.35 -10.66
CA PRO A 180 -36.43 21.98 -10.81
C PRO A 180 -37.60 21.03 -10.47
N ALA A 181 -38.72 21.67 -10.15
CA ALA A 181 -39.95 21.20 -9.50
C ALA A 181 -40.82 20.22 -10.30
#